data_AF-A0A1S0TYV9-F1
#
_entry.id   AF-A0A1S0TYV9-F1
#
_cell.length_a   1.000
_cell.length_b   1.000
_cell.length_c   1.000
_cell.angle_alpha   90.00
_cell.angle_beta   90.00
_cell.angle_gamma   90.00
#
_symmetry.space_group_name_H-M   'P 1'
#
loop_
_entity.id
_entity.type
_entity.pdbx_description
1 polymer ?
#
loop_
_entity_poly.entity_id
_entity_poly.type
_entity_poly.pdbx_seq_one_letter_code
_entity_poly.pdbx_strand_id
1 'polypeptide(L)'
;MVLSEEEKEQLKFFSFYASTLLTSKSMLKLAILLVLRLTCTLAQNYETGDNSTVRGCSSHCSVYDSDLTCLNGSLQFYERLLLAQMRHFVAVQMHIDQWYKWHSKHGHRNYTTVKEEIIAKLSSQLEPEDVIDEETIANVVNILIDAVEKGTETIEERIPRFTCPLPCEYRYDIWRNVFIASMALNLLLVIAIIPFIISLIRSDVPETLVRR
;
A
#
# COMPACT_ATOMS: atom_id res chain seq x y z
N MET A 1 -4.70 -38.17 -54.89
CA MET A 1 -5.89 -37.47 -54.36
C MET A 1 -5.48 -36.01 -54.22
N VAL A 2 -5.78 -35.22 -55.24
CA VAL A 2 -5.39 -33.80 -55.33
C VAL A 2 -6.58 -33.02 -54.78
N LEU A 3 -6.42 -32.37 -53.62
CA LEU A 3 -7.47 -31.50 -53.08
C LEU A 3 -7.76 -30.37 -54.08
N SER A 4 -9.05 -30.12 -54.30
CA SER A 4 -9.57 -29.01 -55.11
C SER A 4 -9.04 -27.66 -54.57
N GLU A 5 -8.80 -26.68 -55.45
CA GLU A 5 -8.37 -25.32 -55.04
C GLU A 5 -9.35 -24.69 -54.03
N GLU A 6 -10.63 -25.02 -54.13
CA GLU A 6 -11.69 -24.60 -53.21
C GLU A 6 -11.47 -25.10 -51.77
N GLU A 7 -10.97 -26.33 -51.59
CA GLU A 7 -10.69 -26.87 -50.25
C GLU A 7 -9.42 -26.25 -49.63
N LYS A 8 -8.46 -25.82 -50.46
CA LYS A 8 -7.25 -25.12 -49.99
C LYS A 8 -7.54 -23.70 -49.54
N GLU A 9 -8.46 -22.99 -50.19
CA GLU A 9 -8.91 -21.66 -49.73
C GLU A 9 -9.73 -21.74 -48.45
N GLN A 10 -10.62 -22.72 -48.31
CA GLN A 10 -11.39 -22.92 -47.08
C GLN A 10 -10.48 -23.23 -45.89
N LEU A 11 -9.44 -24.06 -46.05
CA LEU A 11 -8.46 -24.34 -44.98
C LEU A 11 -7.64 -23.10 -44.57
N LYS A 12 -7.28 -22.22 -45.53
CA LYS A 12 -6.62 -20.94 -45.24
C LYS A 12 -7.54 -19.98 -44.51
N PHE A 13 -8.81 -19.94 -44.89
CA PHE A 13 -9.82 -19.11 -44.24
C PHE A 13 -10.06 -19.56 -42.80
N PHE A 14 -10.20 -20.86 -42.54
CA PHE A 14 -10.33 -21.41 -41.18
C PHE A 14 -9.06 -21.19 -40.33
N SER A 15 -7.87 -21.30 -40.92
CA SER A 15 -6.60 -21.03 -40.23
C SER A 15 -6.46 -19.55 -39.85
N PHE A 16 -6.88 -18.63 -40.74
CA PHE A 16 -6.86 -17.18 -40.49
C PHE A 16 -7.92 -16.77 -39.45
N TYR A 17 -9.14 -17.31 -39.53
CA TYR A 17 -10.21 -17.08 -38.56
C TYR A 17 -9.86 -17.65 -37.18
N ALA A 18 -9.25 -18.84 -37.12
CA ALA A 18 -8.78 -19.43 -35.87
C ALA A 18 -7.65 -18.61 -35.25
N SER A 19 -6.73 -18.08 -36.06
CA SER A 19 -5.62 -17.23 -35.60
C SER A 19 -6.10 -15.86 -35.09
N THR A 20 -7.08 -15.24 -35.74
CA THR A 20 -7.69 -13.97 -35.33
C THR A 20 -8.62 -14.11 -34.12
N LEU A 21 -9.36 -15.22 -34.00
CA LEU A 21 -10.10 -15.55 -32.78
C LEU A 21 -9.17 -15.90 -31.60
N LEU A 22 -8.04 -16.56 -31.85
CA LEU A 22 -7.03 -16.83 -30.83
C LEU A 22 -6.38 -15.54 -30.33
N THR A 23 -6.05 -14.61 -31.22
CA THR A 23 -5.45 -13.32 -30.84
C THR A 23 -6.46 -12.42 -30.12
N SER A 24 -7.73 -12.37 -30.54
CA SER A 24 -8.78 -11.63 -29.84
C SER A 24 -9.06 -12.19 -28.43
N LYS A 25 -9.18 -13.52 -28.27
CA LYS A 25 -9.33 -14.16 -26.95
C LYS A 25 -8.06 -14.04 -26.09
N SER A 26 -6.87 -14.06 -26.69
CA SER A 26 -5.60 -13.87 -25.99
C SER A 26 -5.44 -12.43 -25.51
N MET A 27 -5.78 -11.45 -26.36
CA MET A 27 -5.76 -10.02 -26.03
C MET A 27 -6.80 -9.66 -24.97
N LEU A 28 -8.01 -10.24 -25.03
CA LEU A 28 -9.03 -10.07 -23.98
C LEU A 28 -8.58 -10.69 -22.66
N LYS A 29 -7.96 -11.88 -22.68
CA LYS A 29 -7.39 -12.50 -21.48
C LYS A 29 -6.24 -11.66 -20.91
N LEU A 30 -5.38 -11.09 -21.76
CA LEU A 30 -4.29 -10.21 -21.34
C LEU A 30 -4.84 -8.92 -20.71
N ALA A 31 -5.86 -8.31 -21.32
CA ALA A 31 -6.51 -7.12 -20.81
C ALA A 31 -7.21 -7.38 -19.47
N ILE A 32 -7.92 -8.52 -19.33
CA ILE A 32 -8.51 -8.94 -18.05
C ILE A 32 -7.43 -9.18 -17.01
N LEU A 33 -6.33 -9.85 -17.35
CA LEU A 33 -5.18 -10.06 -16.45
C LEU A 33 -4.54 -8.74 -16.04
N LEU A 34 -4.41 -7.79 -16.96
CA LEU A 34 -3.85 -6.47 -16.70
C LEU A 34 -4.77 -5.66 -15.78
N VAL A 35 -6.08 -5.67 -16.03
CA VAL A 35 -7.08 -5.01 -15.17
C VAL A 35 -7.14 -5.68 -13.79
N LEU A 36 -7.08 -7.01 -13.70
CA LEU A 36 -6.98 -7.72 -12.41
C LEU A 36 -5.69 -7.39 -11.66
N ARG A 37 -4.56 -7.27 -12.37
CA ARG A 37 -3.29 -6.85 -11.77
C ARG A 37 -3.36 -5.41 -11.27
N LEU A 38 -3.96 -4.51 -12.04
CA LEU A 38 -4.17 -3.10 -11.69
C LEU A 38 -5.13 -2.93 -10.49
N THR A 39 -6.21 -3.71 -10.43
CA THR A 39 -7.11 -3.69 -9.26
C THR A 39 -6.47 -4.34 -8.03
N CYS A 40 -5.64 -5.37 -8.20
CA CYS A 40 -4.84 -5.92 -7.09
C CYS A 40 -3.78 -4.93 -6.58
N THR A 41 -3.20 -4.07 -7.43
CA THR A 41 -2.29 -3.00 -6.96
C THR A 41 -3.03 -1.85 -6.28
N LEU A 42 -4.28 -1.59 -6.64
CA LEU A 42 -5.16 -0.63 -5.96
C LEU A 42 -5.75 -1.18 -4.64
N ALA A 43 -5.77 -2.51 -4.47
CA ALA A 43 -6.23 -3.17 -3.24
C ALA A 43 -5.19 -3.15 -2.10
N GLN A 44 -3.99 -2.64 -2.34
CA GLN A 44 -3.13 -2.22 -1.24
C GLN A 44 -3.64 -0.89 -0.73
N ASN A 45 -4.57 -0.95 0.23
CA ASN A 45 -4.87 0.14 1.13
C ASN A 45 -3.60 0.46 1.93
N TYR A 46 -2.61 1.09 1.31
CA TYR A 46 -1.73 1.98 2.05
C TYR A 46 -2.58 3.23 2.30
N GLU A 47 -3.31 3.26 3.40
CA GLU A 47 -3.49 4.55 4.04
C GLU A 47 -2.08 4.96 4.46
N THR A 48 -1.40 5.69 3.58
CA THR A 48 -0.18 6.41 3.90
C THR A 48 -0.59 7.53 4.83
N GLY A 49 -0.45 7.31 6.14
CA GLY A 49 -0.62 8.29 7.21
C GLY A 49 -2.01 8.92 7.31
N ASP A 50 -2.41 9.31 8.52
CA ASP A 50 -3.43 10.35 8.64
C ASP A 50 -2.87 11.61 7.95
N ASN A 51 -3.64 12.23 7.06
CA ASN A 51 -3.29 13.47 6.35
C ASN A 51 -2.90 14.60 7.34
N SER A 52 -3.28 14.47 8.63
CA SER A 52 -2.86 15.33 9.73
C SER A 52 -1.36 15.26 10.10
N THR A 53 -0.64 14.21 9.68
CA THR A 53 0.79 14.01 9.91
C THR A 53 1.68 14.51 8.76
N VAL A 54 1.10 14.81 7.60
CA VAL A 54 1.89 14.99 6.37
C VAL A 54 2.56 16.36 6.25
N ARG A 55 2.04 17.37 6.95
CA ARG A 55 2.48 18.75 6.80
C ARG A 55 3.10 19.26 8.09
N GLY A 56 4.32 19.80 7.99
CA GLY A 56 4.93 20.59 9.05
C GLY A 56 6.32 20.14 9.48
N CYS A 57 6.80 18.97 9.05
CA CYS A 57 8.16 18.52 9.37
C CYS A 57 9.13 18.81 8.23
N SER A 58 10.28 19.40 8.57
CA SER A 58 11.44 19.54 7.70
C SER A 58 12.73 19.11 8.40
N SER A 59 13.60 18.41 7.66
CA SER A 59 14.96 18.02 8.08
C SER A 59 15.97 19.16 7.91
N HIS A 60 15.58 20.24 7.25
CA HIS A 60 16.41 21.40 6.96
C HIS A 60 16.28 22.54 7.99
N CYS A 61 15.44 22.37 9.02
CA CYS A 61 15.29 23.38 10.06
C CYS A 61 16.57 23.51 10.89
N SER A 62 16.93 24.75 11.26
CA SER A 62 18.07 25.05 12.12
C SER A 62 17.64 25.80 13.38
N VAL A 63 18.34 25.56 14.48
CA VAL A 63 18.19 26.35 15.72
C VAL A 63 18.65 27.80 15.52
N TYR A 64 19.48 28.04 14.50
CA TYR A 64 20.02 29.36 14.15
C TYR A 64 19.16 30.12 13.12
N ASP A 65 18.02 29.57 12.70
CA ASP A 65 17.13 30.27 11.78
C ASP A 65 16.56 31.53 12.43
N SER A 66 16.28 32.55 11.60
CA SER A 66 15.79 33.86 12.08
C SER A 66 14.46 33.76 12.84
N ASP A 67 13.65 32.75 12.52
CA ASP A 67 12.43 32.41 13.22
C ASP A 67 12.36 30.90 13.49
N LEU A 68 11.95 30.52 14.70
CA LEU A 68 11.83 29.12 15.11
C LEU A 68 10.58 28.42 14.55
N THR A 69 9.91 29.00 13.55
CA THR A 69 8.65 28.49 12.99
C THR A 69 8.84 27.12 12.34
N CYS A 70 9.93 26.92 11.59
CA CYS A 70 10.31 25.63 11.00
C CYS A 70 10.49 24.57 12.09
N LEU A 71 11.34 24.87 13.08
CA LEU A 71 11.67 23.95 14.17
C LEU A 71 10.44 23.59 15.01
N ASN A 72 9.59 24.58 15.34
CA ASN A 72 8.34 24.35 16.07
C ASN A 72 7.36 23.48 15.26
N GLY A 73 7.30 23.66 13.94
CA GLY A 73 6.51 22.79 13.07
C GLY A 73 6.98 21.34 13.12
N SER A 74 8.29 21.12 13.00
CA SER A 74 8.91 19.80 13.09
C SER A 74 8.69 19.16 14.46
N LEU A 75 8.86 19.92 15.55
CA LEU A 75 8.60 19.45 16.91
C LEU A 75 7.15 18.97 17.06
N GLN A 76 6.18 19.80 16.64
CA GLN A 76 4.77 19.46 16.73
C GLN A 76 4.42 18.19 15.93
N PHE A 77 5.08 17.98 14.79
CA PHE A 77 4.93 16.74 14.02
C PHE A 77 5.37 15.51 14.82
N TYR A 78 6.58 15.54 15.41
CA TYR A 78 7.10 14.42 16.18
C TYR A 78 6.30 14.15 17.46
N GLU A 79 5.78 15.19 18.14
CA GLU A 79 4.90 15.03 19.30
C GLU A 79 3.61 14.28 18.93
N ARG A 80 2.96 14.67 17.83
CA ARG A 80 1.75 13.98 17.33
C ARG A 80 2.06 12.55 16.93
N LEU A 81 3.20 12.33 16.28
CA LEU A 81 3.65 11.02 15.87
C LEU A 81 3.88 10.10 17.08
N LEU A 82 4.61 10.59 18.08
CA LEU A 82 4.89 9.86 19.31
C LEU A 82 3.59 9.49 20.05
N LEU A 83 2.67 10.45 20.19
CA LEU A 83 1.38 10.21 20.82
C LEU A 83 0.54 9.17 20.06
N ALA A 84 0.57 9.21 18.73
CA ALA A 84 -0.10 8.21 17.90
C ALA A 84 0.51 6.82 18.08
N GLN A 85 1.84 6.71 18.13
CA GLN A 85 2.53 5.43 18.37
C GLN A 85 2.24 4.87 19.76
N MET A 86 2.22 5.70 20.80
CA MET A 86 1.84 5.27 22.15
C MET A 86 0.41 4.73 22.20
N ARG A 87 -0.55 5.43 21.59
CA ARG A 87 -1.95 4.96 21.48
C ARG A 87 -2.04 3.64 20.72
N HIS A 88 -1.28 3.52 19.64
CA HIS A 88 -1.25 2.31 18.82
C HIS A 88 -0.70 1.11 19.61
N PHE A 89 0.41 1.30 20.31
CA PHE A 89 0.98 0.28 21.19
C PHE A 89 -0.05 -0.23 22.20
N VAL A 90 -0.75 0.68 22.91
CA VAL A 90 -1.80 0.31 23.88
C VAL A 90 -2.90 -0.50 23.21
N ALA A 91 -3.44 -0.04 22.08
CA ALA A 91 -4.54 -0.72 21.40
C ALA A 91 -4.17 -2.13 20.90
N VAL A 92 -2.95 -2.30 20.37
CA VAL A 92 -2.45 -3.61 19.94
C VAL A 92 -2.31 -4.55 21.14
N GLN A 93 -1.71 -4.09 22.24
CA GLN A 93 -1.53 -4.89 23.44
C GLN A 93 -2.87 -5.28 24.08
N MET A 94 -3.86 -4.38 24.07
CA MET A 94 -5.22 -4.67 24.51
C MET A 94 -5.87 -5.78 23.67
N HIS A 95 -5.77 -5.68 22.35
CA HIS A 95 -6.34 -6.69 21.45
C HIS A 95 -5.68 -8.06 21.61
N ILE A 96 -4.35 -8.09 21.78
CA ILE A 96 -3.61 -9.32 22.05
C ILE A 96 -4.11 -9.95 23.36
N ASP A 97 -4.23 -9.18 24.44
CA ASP A 97 -4.70 -9.71 25.74
C ASP A 97 -6.15 -10.21 25.67
N GLN A 98 -7.05 -9.48 25.02
CA GLN A 98 -8.44 -9.93 24.79
C GLN A 98 -8.48 -11.24 23.99
N TRP A 99 -7.66 -11.35 22.94
CA TRP A 99 -7.57 -12.59 22.17
C TRP A 99 -7.10 -13.77 23.04
N TYR A 100 -6.08 -13.56 23.87
CA TYR A 100 -5.61 -14.56 24.83
C TYR A 100 -6.71 -14.94 25.84
N LYS A 101 -7.44 -13.97 26.40
CA LYS A 101 -8.57 -14.23 27.31
C LYS A 101 -9.65 -15.11 26.69
N TRP A 102 -9.94 -14.94 25.40
CA TRP A 102 -10.97 -15.72 24.71
C TRP A 102 -10.50 -17.09 24.20
N HIS A 103 -9.20 -17.26 23.91
CA HIS A 103 -8.68 -18.46 23.25
C HIS A 103 -7.72 -19.30 24.10
N SER A 104 -7.22 -18.79 25.22
CA SER A 104 -6.30 -19.49 26.11
C SER A 104 -7.02 -20.02 27.36
N LYS A 105 -6.65 -21.22 27.80
CA LYS A 105 -7.03 -21.77 29.12
C LYS A 105 -6.18 -21.19 30.26
N HIS A 106 -5.04 -20.60 29.93
CA HIS A 106 -4.19 -19.88 30.86
C HIS A 106 -4.69 -18.43 30.88
N GLY A 107 -5.14 -17.97 32.05
CA GLY A 107 -5.79 -16.66 32.25
C GLY A 107 -4.96 -15.45 31.83
N HIS A 108 -5.39 -14.26 32.26
CA HIS A 108 -4.79 -12.96 31.92
C HIS A 108 -3.25 -12.95 31.98
N ARG A 109 -2.61 -12.14 31.13
CA ARG A 109 -1.16 -11.91 31.22
C ARG A 109 -0.80 -11.32 32.59
N ASN A 110 0.34 -11.71 33.15
CA ASN A 110 0.87 -11.05 34.35
C ASN A 110 1.51 -9.71 33.93
N TYR A 111 0.78 -8.61 34.14
CA TYR A 111 1.23 -7.27 33.76
C TYR A 111 2.52 -6.85 34.44
N THR A 112 2.80 -7.31 35.66
CA THR A 112 4.06 -7.03 36.36
C THR A 112 5.25 -7.63 35.61
N THR A 113 5.16 -8.92 35.23
CA THR A 113 6.21 -9.58 34.45
C THR A 113 6.37 -8.95 33.07
N VAL A 114 5.26 -8.60 32.41
CA VAL A 114 5.31 -7.93 31.09
C VAL A 114 6.00 -6.58 31.17
N LYS A 115 5.76 -5.79 32.23
CA LYS A 115 6.46 -4.51 32.45
C LYS A 115 7.96 -4.74 32.61
N GLU A 116 8.36 -5.65 33.49
CA GLU A 116 9.78 -5.97 33.73
C GLU A 116 10.49 -6.44 32.46
N GLU A 117 9.86 -7.31 31.67
CA GLU A 117 10.40 -7.80 30.40
C GLU A 117 10.58 -6.67 29.37
N ILE A 118 9.59 -5.78 29.23
CA ILE A 118 9.66 -4.67 28.27
C ILE A 118 10.70 -3.65 28.71
N ILE A 119 10.75 -3.30 30.00
CA ILE A 119 11.74 -2.38 30.57
C ILE A 119 13.14 -2.94 30.32
N ALA A 120 13.40 -4.19 30.74
CA ALA A 120 14.72 -4.81 30.55
C ALA A 120 15.13 -4.85 29.07
N LYS A 121 14.18 -5.15 28.17
CA LYS A 121 14.45 -5.16 26.73
C LYS A 121 14.78 -3.76 26.19
N LEU A 122 14.04 -2.73 26.56
CA LEU A 122 14.27 -1.36 26.10
C LEU A 122 15.54 -0.77 26.74
N SER A 123 15.76 -0.99 28.04
CA SER A 123 16.99 -0.58 28.73
C SER A 123 18.24 -1.21 28.12
N SER A 124 18.15 -2.46 27.62
CA SER A 124 19.28 -3.12 26.94
C SER A 124 19.68 -2.49 25.60
N GLN A 125 18.84 -1.62 25.04
CA GLN A 125 19.09 -0.92 23.78
C GLN A 125 19.59 0.52 24.00
N LEU A 126 19.66 0.99 25.25
CA LEU A 126 20.17 2.30 25.59
C LEU A 126 21.69 2.36 25.37
N GLU A 127 22.12 3.43 24.71
CA GLU A 127 23.51 3.83 24.65
C GLU A 127 23.83 4.76 25.84
N PRO A 128 25.07 4.77 26.36
CA PRO A 128 25.44 5.57 27.53
C PRO A 128 25.33 7.10 27.32
N GLU A 129 25.21 7.54 26.06
CA GLU A 129 25.09 8.95 25.68
C GLU A 129 23.65 9.35 25.35
N ASP A 130 22.69 8.43 25.50
CA ASP A 130 21.28 8.72 25.23
C ASP A 130 20.71 9.72 26.23
N VAL A 131 19.82 10.58 25.72
CA VAL A 131 19.08 11.57 26.53
C VAL A 131 18.01 10.90 27.41
N ILE A 132 17.61 9.68 27.06
CA ILE A 132 16.60 8.90 27.77
C ILE A 132 17.32 7.93 28.70
N ASP A 133 16.91 7.89 29.97
CA ASP A 133 17.43 6.95 30.95
C ASP A 133 16.45 5.79 31.20
N GLU A 134 16.94 4.78 31.93
CA GLU A 134 16.15 3.62 32.33
C GLU A 134 14.92 4.01 33.17
N GLU A 135 15.02 5.06 34.00
CA GLU A 135 13.89 5.56 34.79
C GLU A 135 12.77 6.10 33.90
N THR A 136 13.11 6.86 32.87
CA THR A 136 12.15 7.38 31.89
C THR A 136 11.47 6.25 31.14
N ILE A 137 12.23 5.23 30.71
CA ILE A 137 11.66 4.02 30.08
C ILE A 137 10.69 3.34 31.03
N ALA A 138 11.10 3.10 32.28
CA ALA A 138 10.25 2.45 33.28
C ALA A 138 8.94 3.22 33.49
N ASN A 139 9.01 4.54 33.62
CA ASN A 139 7.82 5.39 33.79
C ASN A 139 6.88 5.31 32.58
N VAL A 140 7.40 5.43 31.36
CA VAL A 140 6.59 5.35 30.14
C VAL A 140 5.96 3.97 29.99
N VAL A 141 6.73 2.90 30.17
CA VAL A 141 6.21 1.52 30.06
C VAL A 141 5.14 1.23 31.10
N ASN A 142 5.35 1.68 32.35
CA ASN A 142 4.36 1.52 33.41
C ASN A 142 3.02 2.17 33.03
N ILE A 143 3.05 3.43 32.57
CA ILE A 143 1.85 4.16 32.16
C ILE A 143 1.15 3.47 30.98
N LEU A 144 1.90 3.03 29.97
CA LEU A 144 1.33 2.38 28.80
C LEU A 144 0.70 1.03 29.15
N ILE A 145 1.36 0.21 29.96
CA ILE A 145 0.83 -1.10 30.36
C ILE A 145 -0.35 -0.96 31.34
N ASP A 146 -0.35 0.03 32.24
CA ASP A 146 -1.50 0.33 33.10
C ASP A 146 -2.74 0.71 32.26
N ALA A 147 -2.53 1.47 31.17
CA ALA A 147 -3.59 1.79 30.24
C ALA A 147 -4.12 0.55 29.50
N VAL A 148 -3.25 -0.41 29.17
CA VAL A 148 -3.64 -1.71 28.59
C VAL A 148 -4.47 -2.51 29.61
N GLU A 149 -3.97 -2.68 30.82
CA GLU A 149 -4.65 -3.43 31.88
C GLU A 149 -6.08 -2.92 32.07
N LYS A 150 -6.23 -1.60 32.27
CA LYS A 150 -7.53 -0.95 32.40
C LYS A 150 -8.40 -1.05 31.15
N GLY A 151 -7.81 -0.94 29.96
CA GLY A 151 -8.54 -1.00 28.69
C GLY A 151 -9.08 -2.40 28.39
N THR A 152 -8.35 -3.46 28.75
CA THR A 152 -8.73 -4.85 28.46
C THR A 152 -9.94 -5.35 29.26
N GLU A 153 -10.35 -4.63 30.31
CA GLU A 153 -11.61 -4.91 31.02
C GLU A 153 -12.83 -4.59 30.16
N THR A 154 -12.68 -3.64 29.23
CA THR A 154 -13.73 -3.29 28.27
C THR A 154 -13.60 -4.15 27.01
N ILE A 155 -14.72 -4.70 26.53
CA ILE A 155 -14.74 -5.50 25.29
C ILE A 155 -14.62 -4.55 24.11
N GLU A 156 -13.51 -4.61 23.39
CA GLU A 156 -13.28 -3.83 22.18
C GLU A 156 -13.59 -4.71 20.96
N GLU A 157 -14.77 -4.54 20.37
CA GLU A 157 -15.21 -5.35 19.22
C GLU A 157 -14.45 -5.02 17.92
N ARG A 158 -13.70 -3.91 17.91
CA ARG A 158 -13.09 -3.37 16.69
C ARG A 158 -11.57 -3.45 16.77
N ILE A 159 -10.97 -4.19 15.82
CA ILE A 159 -9.53 -4.23 15.62
C ILE A 159 -9.02 -2.79 15.40
N PRO A 160 -7.97 -2.35 16.11
CA PRO A 160 -7.42 -1.02 15.90
C PRO A 160 -6.97 -0.86 14.45
N ARG A 161 -7.46 0.20 13.80
CA ARG A 161 -6.97 0.57 12.46
C ARG A 161 -5.52 0.99 12.61
N PHE A 162 -4.64 0.31 11.88
CA PHE A 162 -3.22 0.63 11.87
C PHE A 162 -2.90 1.43 10.63
N THR A 163 -2.07 2.45 10.81
CA THR A 163 -1.55 3.29 9.74
C THR A 163 -0.07 3.45 10.03
N CYS A 164 0.78 3.00 9.11
CA CYS A 164 2.22 3.18 9.29
C CYS A 164 2.54 4.69 9.30
N PRO A 165 3.38 5.15 10.24
CA PRO A 165 3.79 6.54 10.27
C PRO A 165 4.47 6.90 8.96
N LEU A 166 4.13 8.07 8.42
CA LEU A 166 4.86 8.60 7.27
C LEU A 166 6.19 9.20 7.73
N PRO A 167 7.26 9.05 6.95
CA PRO A 167 8.52 9.71 7.27
C PRO A 167 8.35 11.23 7.19
N CYS A 168 9.15 11.95 7.97
CA CYS A 168 9.30 13.39 7.82
C CYS A 168 9.69 13.73 6.36
N GLU A 169 9.17 14.84 5.82
CA GLU A 169 9.38 15.24 4.42
C GLU A 169 8.99 14.16 3.37
N TYR A 170 7.98 13.34 3.67
CA TYR A 170 7.52 12.34 2.70
C TYR A 170 7.15 12.97 1.35
N ARG A 171 7.85 12.57 0.30
CA ARG A 171 7.71 13.12 -1.06
C ARG A 171 6.52 12.50 -1.78
N TYR A 172 5.38 13.18 -1.72
CA TYR A 172 4.17 12.83 -2.50
C TYR A 172 4.37 12.90 -4.02
N ASP A 173 5.39 13.61 -4.48
CA ASP A 173 5.65 13.81 -5.91
C ASP A 173 5.93 12.50 -6.65
N ILE A 174 6.47 11.48 -5.97
CA ILE A 174 6.78 10.18 -6.61
C ILE A 174 5.48 9.50 -7.06
N TRP A 175 4.48 9.40 -6.19
CA TRP A 175 3.18 8.80 -6.54
C TRP A 175 2.44 9.62 -7.58
N ARG A 176 2.49 10.95 -7.48
CA ARG A 176 1.91 11.84 -8.50
C ARG A 176 2.56 11.61 -9.86
N ASN A 177 3.88 11.50 -9.92
CA ASN A 177 4.62 11.31 -11.17
C ASN A 177 4.38 9.92 -11.76
N VAL A 178 4.31 8.87 -10.93
CA VAL A 178 3.96 7.50 -11.38
C VAL A 178 2.53 7.45 -11.91
N PHE A 179 1.59 8.14 -11.26
CA PHE A 179 0.21 8.25 -11.73
C PHE A 179 0.13 8.95 -13.10
N ILE A 180 0.83 10.10 -13.25
CA ILE A 180 0.90 10.84 -14.52
C ILE A 180 1.54 9.99 -15.62
N ALA A 181 2.65 9.32 -15.33
CA ALA A 181 3.34 8.45 -16.28
C ALA A 181 2.45 7.28 -16.73
N SER A 182 1.71 6.67 -15.80
CA SER A 182 0.74 5.62 -16.09
C SER A 182 -0.39 6.13 -17.00
N MET A 183 -0.98 7.29 -16.70
CA MET A 183 -2.01 7.88 -17.57
C MET A 183 -1.49 8.18 -18.98
N ALA A 184 -0.28 8.75 -19.08
CA ALA A 184 0.35 9.04 -20.37
C ALA A 184 0.60 7.77 -21.19
N LEU A 185 1.11 6.70 -20.57
CA LEU A 185 1.39 5.44 -21.24
C LEU A 185 0.10 4.76 -21.74
N ASN A 186 -0.97 4.80 -20.94
CA ASN A 186 -2.29 4.30 -21.36
C ASN A 186 -2.85 5.11 -22.54
N LEU A 187 -2.69 6.43 -22.54
CA LEU A 187 -3.17 7.29 -23.63
C LEU A 187 -2.39 7.03 -24.94
N LEU A 188 -1.07 6.86 -24.86
CA LEU A 188 -0.23 6.49 -26.00
C LEU A 188 -0.61 5.11 -26.57
N LEU A 189 -0.94 4.16 -25.69
CA LEU A 189 -1.37 2.82 -26.09
C LEU A 189 -2.69 2.85 -26.86
N VAL A 190 -3.66 3.68 -26.44
CA VAL A 190 -4.91 3.90 -27.19
C VAL A 190 -4.63 4.53 -28.56
N ILE A 191 -3.77 5.55 -28.61
CA ILE A 191 -3.37 6.21 -29.87
C ILE A 191 -2.68 5.24 -30.83
N ALA A 192 -1.90 4.27 -30.34
CA ALA A 192 -1.23 3.29 -31.18
C ALA A 192 -2.17 2.17 -31.67
N ILE A 193 -3.04 1.67 -30.79
CA ILE A 193 -3.87 0.50 -31.07
C ILE A 193 -5.04 0.83 -32.00
N ILE A 194 -5.73 1.95 -31.80
CA ILE A 194 -6.89 2.33 -32.62
C ILE A 194 -6.55 2.39 -34.13
N PRO A 195 -5.52 3.13 -34.59
CA PRO A 195 -5.18 3.18 -36.00
C PRO A 195 -4.66 1.84 -36.52
N PHE A 196 -3.97 1.05 -35.69
CA PHE A 196 -3.56 -0.30 -36.06
C PHE A 196 -4.75 -1.22 -36.35
N ILE A 197 -5.79 -1.19 -35.48
CA ILE A 197 -7.03 -1.95 -35.68
C ILE A 197 -7.76 -1.47 -36.94
N ILE A 198 -7.87 -0.15 -37.15
CA ILE A 198 -8.51 0.42 -38.36
C ILE A 198 -7.76 -0.03 -39.62
N SER A 199 -6.43 -0.03 -39.59
CA SER A 199 -5.60 -0.49 -40.72
C SER A 199 -5.81 -1.96 -41.03
N LEU A 200 -5.94 -2.82 -40.02
CA LEU A 200 -6.23 -4.24 -40.20
C LEU A 200 -7.63 -4.44 -40.81
N ILE A 201 -8.66 -3.80 -40.25
CA ILE A 201 -10.05 -3.91 -40.77
C ILE A 201 -10.12 -3.47 -42.23
N ARG A 202 -9.41 -2.39 -42.60
CA ARG A 202 -9.42 -1.88 -43.97
C ARG A 202 -8.68 -2.79 -44.96
N SER A 203 -7.64 -3.49 -44.49
CA SER A 203 -6.91 -4.48 -45.30
C SER A 203 -7.70 -5.77 -45.55
N ASP A 204 -8.70 -6.06 -44.71
CA ASP A 204 -9.56 -7.24 -44.83
C ASP A 204 -10.80 -7.01 -45.72
N VAL A 205 -10.99 -5.81 -46.29
CA VAL A 205 -12.07 -5.53 -47.26
C VAL A 205 -11.59 -5.92 -48.66
N PRO A 206 -12.08 -7.02 -49.27
CA PRO A 206 -11.69 -7.38 -50.62
C PRO A 206 -12.22 -6.33 -51.60
N GLU A 207 -11.32 -5.79 -52.44
CA GLU A 207 -11.71 -4.90 -53.53
C GLU A 207 -12.73 -5.61 -54.42
N THR A 208 -13.91 -5.01 -54.60
CA THR A 208 -14.90 -5.49 -55.55
C THR A 208 -14.31 -5.36 -56.96
N LEU A 209 -13.90 -6.49 -57.53
CA LEU A 209 -13.47 -6.61 -58.91
C LEU A 209 -14.56 -6.06 -59.84
N VAL A 210 -14.29 -4.88 -60.41
CA VAL A 210 -15.08 -4.32 -61.52
C VAL A 210 -14.91 -5.25 -62.72
N ARG A 211 -15.94 -6.09 -62.94
CA ARG A 211 -16.06 -6.95 -64.13
C ARG A 211 -16.36 -6.05 -65.33
N ARG A 212 -15.39 -5.94 -66.25
CA ARG A 212 -15.53 -5.32 -67.57
C ARG A 212 -16.33 -6.24 -68.50
#